data_AF-A0A8S8YU89-F1
#
_entry.id   AF-A0A8S8YU89-F1
#
_cell.length_a   1.000
_cell.length_b   1.000
_cell.length_c   1.000
_cell.angle_alpha   90.00
_cell.angle_beta   90.00
_cell.angle_gamma   90.00
#
_symmetry.space_group_name_H-M   'P 1'
#
loop_
_entity.id
_entity.type
_entity.pdbx_description
1 polymer ?
#
loop_
_entity_poly.entity_id
_entity_poly.type
_entity_poly.pdbx_seq_one_letter_code
_entity_poly.pdbx_strand_id
1 'polypeptide(L)'
;MHCGAEQGKIILDKPTTFKEKKADKGEHKLNARDIREWLEKIPDEHLIFLGMEKDVSRPEWTIMKVLPVPPITVRPSITLESGDRSEDDLTHKLVDVLRINQRLEKIVIQEPHN
;
A
#
# COMPACT_ATOMS: atom_id res chain seq x y z
N MET A 1 -16.68 -3.12 19.82
CA MET A 1 -16.08 -2.47 21.00
C MET A 1 -15.79 -3.54 22.05
N HIS A 2 -14.65 -4.22 21.97
CA HIS A 2 -14.38 -5.39 22.82
C HIS A 2 -13.10 -5.28 23.68
N CYS A 3 -12.16 -4.41 23.31
CA CYS A 3 -10.86 -4.31 24.00
C CYS A 3 -10.70 -3.08 24.91
N GLY A 4 -11.72 -2.22 25.03
CA GLY A 4 -11.67 -1.02 25.88
C GLY A 4 -10.63 0.04 25.50
N ALA A 5 -9.91 -0.14 24.37
CA ALA A 5 -8.92 0.81 23.92
C ALA A 5 -9.58 2.14 23.48
N GLU A 6 -8.96 3.26 23.86
CA GLU A 6 -9.36 4.58 23.40
C GLU A 6 -9.26 4.65 21.87
N GLN A 7 -10.38 4.96 21.21
CA GLN A 7 -10.44 5.09 19.76
C GLN A 7 -10.17 6.55 19.39
N GLY A 8 -9.03 6.81 18.74
CA GLY A 8 -8.76 8.12 18.17
C GLY A 8 -9.66 8.41 16.96
N LYS A 9 -9.89 9.69 16.70
CA LYS A 9 -10.56 10.14 15.47
C LYS A 9 -9.60 9.97 14.30
N ILE A 10 -9.99 9.16 13.30
CA ILE A 10 -9.25 9.02 12.05
C ILE A 10 -9.56 10.20 11.13
N ILE A 11 -8.52 10.84 10.62
CA ILE A 11 -8.57 11.98 9.70
C ILE A 11 -7.84 11.57 8.42
N LEU A 12 -8.52 11.74 7.28
CA LEU A 12 -7.91 11.58 5.96
C LEU A 12 -7.33 12.92 5.51
N ASP A 13 -6.02 13.00 5.48
CA ASP A 13 -5.27 14.04 4.80
C ASP A 13 -5.07 13.61 3.34
N LYS A 14 -5.94 14.13 2.47
CA LYS A 14 -6.00 13.73 1.07
C LYS A 14 -4.66 13.99 0.36
N PRO A 15 -4.25 13.14 -0.59
CA PRO A 15 -5.05 12.07 -1.20
C PRO A 15 -5.03 10.74 -0.45
N THR A 16 -3.99 10.43 0.33
CA THR A 16 -3.74 9.06 0.82
C THR A 16 -3.20 8.97 2.25
N THR A 17 -3.01 10.09 2.96
CA THR A 17 -2.40 10.06 4.30
C THR A 17 -3.47 9.96 5.38
N PHE A 18 -3.33 8.97 6.28
CA PHE A 18 -4.20 8.83 7.43
C PHE A 18 -3.51 9.33 8.71
N LYS A 19 -4.27 10.02 9.56
CA LYS A 19 -3.82 10.47 10.89
C LYS A 19 -4.83 10.05 11.95
N GLU A 20 -4.36 9.62 13.10
CA GLU A 20 -5.17 9.36 14.29
C GLU A 20 -5.00 10.52 15.29
N LYS A 21 -6.12 11.10 15.75
CA LYS A 21 -6.13 12.13 16.80
C LYS A 21 -6.80 11.58 18.06
N LYS A 22 -6.04 11.47 19.16
CA LYS A 22 -6.56 11.07 20.49
C LYS A 22 -6.85 12.30 21.34
N ALA A 23 -7.63 12.15 22.40
CA ALA A 23 -7.97 13.30 23.26
C ALA A 23 -6.73 13.87 23.96
N ASP A 24 -5.85 12.97 24.43
CA ASP A 24 -4.68 13.32 25.26
C ASP A 24 -3.35 13.30 24.49
N LYS A 25 -3.38 12.93 23.20
CA LYS A 25 -2.18 12.86 22.35
C LYS A 25 -2.41 13.64 21.06
N GLY A 26 -1.36 14.32 20.60
CA GLY A 26 -1.37 15.03 19.32
C GLY A 26 -1.66 14.11 18.13
N GLU A 27 -1.71 14.69 16.93
CA GLU A 27 -1.97 13.92 15.70
C GLU A 27 -0.83 12.96 15.40
N HIS A 28 -1.16 11.67 15.27
CA HIS A 28 -0.22 10.62 14.90
C HIS A 28 -0.47 10.17 13.47
N LYS A 29 0.55 10.28 12.60
CA LYS A 29 0.47 9.77 11.24
C LYS A 29 0.51 8.24 11.26
N LEU A 30 -0.48 7.61 10.63
CA LEU A 30 -0.55 6.16 10.48
C LEU A 30 0.19 5.74 9.22
N ASN A 31 1.19 4.86 9.36
CA ASN A 31 1.86 4.29 8.20
C ASN A 31 1.06 3.10 7.65
N ALA A 32 1.28 2.76 6.38
CA ALA A 32 0.62 1.61 5.75
C ALA A 32 0.85 0.31 6.53
N ARG A 33 2.03 0.13 7.15
CA ARG A 33 2.31 -1.03 8.02
C ARG A 33 1.34 -1.10 9.20
N ASP A 34 1.18 0.01 9.94
CA ASP A 34 0.38 0.05 11.15
C ASP A 34 -1.10 -0.21 10.84
N ILE A 35 -1.61 0.38 9.75
CA ILE A 35 -2.98 0.14 9.27
C ILE A 35 -3.16 -1.34 8.89
N ARG A 36 -2.19 -1.94 8.20
CA ARG A 36 -2.28 -3.35 7.80
C ARG A 36 -2.32 -4.27 9.01
N GLU A 37 -1.49 -4.03 10.02
CA GLU A 37 -1.50 -4.79 11.27
C GLU A 37 -2.83 -4.68 12.02
N TRP A 38 -3.53 -3.54 11.91
CA TRP A 38 -4.86 -3.39 12.50
C TRP A 38 -5.91 -4.19 11.73
N LEU A 39 -5.87 -4.14 10.39
CA LEU A 39 -6.80 -4.88 9.54
C LEU A 39 -6.63 -6.41 9.67
N GLU A 40 -5.39 -6.88 9.83
CA GLU A 40 -5.06 -8.30 10.00
C GLU A 40 -5.60 -8.87 11.33
N LYS A 41 -5.86 -8.03 12.33
CA LYS A 41 -6.42 -8.44 13.63
C LYS A 41 -7.94 -8.62 13.61
N ILE A 42 -8.61 -8.30 12.50
CA ILE A 42 -10.06 -8.49 12.37
C ILE A 42 -10.33 -10.00 12.24
N PRO A 43 -11.09 -10.61 13.16
CA PRO A 43 -11.44 -12.03 13.07
C PRO A 43 -12.27 -12.35 11.82
N ASP A 44 -12.07 -13.53 11.26
CA ASP A 44 -12.78 -14.01 10.05
C ASP A 44 -14.30 -13.95 10.20
N GLU A 45 -14.81 -14.28 11.39
CA GLU A 45 -16.24 -14.23 11.74
C GLU A 45 -16.83 -12.82 11.66
N HIS A 46 -16.00 -11.78 11.79
CA HIS A 46 -16.45 -10.39 11.70
C HIS A 46 -16.41 -9.82 10.28
N LEU A 47 -15.78 -10.52 9.32
CA LEU A 47 -15.67 -10.04 7.94
C LEU A 47 -17.02 -9.89 7.26
N ILE A 48 -18.01 -10.72 7.64
CA ILE A 48 -19.38 -10.62 7.13
C ILE A 48 -20.01 -9.25 7.38
N PHE A 49 -19.69 -8.58 8.50
CA PHE A 49 -20.20 -7.25 8.82
C PHE A 49 -19.56 -6.15 7.97
N LEU A 50 -18.40 -6.43 7.38
CA LEU A 50 -17.68 -5.54 6.48
C LEU A 50 -18.02 -5.81 5.00
N GLY A 51 -18.84 -6.82 4.71
CA GLY A 51 -19.12 -7.28 3.35
C GLY A 51 -17.89 -7.91 2.67
N MET A 52 -16.97 -8.47 3.46
CA MET A 52 -15.74 -9.12 3.00
C MET A 52 -15.79 -10.62 3.27
N GLU A 53 -15.09 -11.39 2.44
CA GLU A 53 -15.00 -12.85 2.57
C GLU A 53 -13.54 -13.27 2.80
N LYS A 54 -13.33 -14.15 3.78
CA LYS A 54 -12.00 -14.55 4.23
C LYS A 54 -11.11 -15.16 3.13
N ASP A 55 -11.71 -15.84 2.14
CA ASP A 55 -10.96 -16.61 1.15
C ASP A 55 -10.62 -15.78 -0.11
N VAL A 56 -11.26 -14.62 -0.31
CA VAL A 56 -11.13 -13.82 -1.54
C VAL A 56 -10.89 -12.32 -1.33
N SER A 57 -11.20 -11.76 -0.16
CA SER A 57 -11.19 -10.29 0.03
C SER A 57 -10.87 -9.85 1.46
N ARG A 58 -9.85 -10.45 2.07
CA ARG A 58 -9.37 -10.03 3.39
C ARG A 58 -8.98 -8.53 3.41
N PRO A 59 -9.35 -7.77 4.45
CA PRO A 59 -9.15 -6.33 4.50
C PRO A 59 -7.68 -5.91 4.40
N GLU A 60 -6.77 -6.67 5.02
CA GLU A 60 -5.34 -6.43 5.01
C GLU A 60 -4.71 -6.52 3.60
N TRP A 61 -5.39 -7.12 2.62
CA TRP A 61 -4.93 -7.20 1.23
C TRP A 61 -5.09 -5.87 0.47
N THR A 62 -5.90 -4.95 0.99
CA THR A 62 -6.00 -3.58 0.46
C THR A 62 -4.65 -2.85 0.53
N ILE A 63 -3.76 -3.27 1.43
CA ILE A 63 -2.41 -2.75 1.56
C ILE A 63 -1.45 -3.71 0.87
N MET A 64 -1.01 -3.34 -0.33
CA MET A 64 -0.16 -4.17 -1.18
C MET A 64 1.21 -4.43 -0.54
N LYS A 65 1.56 -5.71 -0.38
CA LYS A 65 2.92 -6.16 -0.04
C LYS A 65 3.76 -6.48 -1.27
N VAL A 66 3.11 -6.93 -2.34
CA VAL A 66 3.73 -7.34 -3.59
C VAL A 66 2.98 -6.65 -4.71
N LEU A 67 3.72 -6.05 -5.63
CA LEU A 67 3.17 -5.47 -6.85
C LEU A 67 3.33 -6.49 -7.99
N PRO A 68 2.26 -7.06 -8.55
CA PRO A 68 2.36 -7.98 -9.68
C PRO A 68 2.84 -7.23 -10.93
N VAL A 69 3.77 -7.83 -11.66
CA VAL A 69 4.29 -7.29 -12.92
C VAL A 69 3.58 -7.98 -14.09
N PRO A 70 2.86 -7.24 -14.96
CA PRO A 70 2.16 -7.83 -16.08
C PRO A 70 3.13 -8.34 -17.17
N PRO A 71 2.73 -9.35 -17.95
CA PRO A 71 3.56 -9.91 -19.02
C PRO A 71 3.77 -8.91 -20.16
N ILE A 72 4.79 -9.17 -21.01
CA ILE A 72 5.19 -8.29 -22.13
C ILE A 72 4.05 -8.11 -23.14
N THR A 73 3.21 -9.12 -23.33
CA THR A 73 2.04 -9.03 -24.24
C THR A 73 1.04 -7.95 -23.84
N VAL A 74 1.01 -7.57 -22.56
CA VAL A 74 0.17 -6.48 -22.02
C VAL A 74 0.92 -5.15 -21.97
N ARG A 75 2.24 -5.16 -22.24
CA ARG A 75 3.12 -3.99 -22.26
C ARG A 75 3.89 -3.88 -23.59
N PRO A 76 3.20 -3.80 -24.74
CA PRO A 76 3.83 -3.84 -26.05
C PRO A 76 4.60 -2.55 -26.35
N SER A 77 5.81 -2.65 -26.91
CA SER A 77 6.49 -1.47 -27.46
C SER A 77 5.68 -0.85 -28.60
N ILE A 78 5.59 0.47 -28.63
CA ILE A 78 4.96 1.21 -29.73
C ILE A 78 6.03 1.67 -30.72
N THR A 79 5.70 1.69 -32.01
CA THR A 79 6.50 2.39 -33.01
C THR A 79 5.81 3.70 -33.32
N LEU A 80 6.54 4.81 -33.19
CA LEU A 80 6.03 6.14 -33.53
C LEU A 80 5.96 6.31 -35.04
N GLU A 81 5.17 7.28 -35.51
CA GLU A 81 5.08 7.60 -36.96
C GLU A 81 6.44 8.00 -37.57
N SER A 82 7.40 8.45 -36.74
CA SER A 82 8.78 8.73 -37.12
C SER A 82 9.62 7.48 -37.41
N GLY A 83 9.12 6.29 -37.09
CA GLY A 83 9.87 5.02 -37.17
C GLY A 83 10.64 4.66 -35.90
N ASP A 84 10.67 5.54 -34.90
CA ASP A 84 11.33 5.28 -33.61
C ASP A 84 10.52 4.30 -32.76
N ARG A 85 11.23 3.46 -32.00
CA ARG A 85 10.61 2.58 -31.00
C ARG A 85 10.51 3.32 -29.67
N SER A 86 9.32 3.36 -29.11
CA SER A 86 9.06 3.82 -27.75
C SER A 86 8.57 2.68 -26.86
N GLU A 87 8.95 2.75 -25.60
CA GLU A 87 8.48 1.83 -24.57
C GLU A 87 7.03 2.17 -24.16
N ASP A 88 6.29 1.15 -23.74
CA ASP A 88 4.93 1.27 -23.20
C ASP A 88 4.91 2.04 -21.86
N ASP A 89 3.87 2.86 -21.65
CA ASP A 89 3.71 3.68 -20.43
C ASP A 89 3.74 2.88 -19.13
N LEU A 90 3.17 1.67 -19.15
CA LEU A 90 3.16 0.80 -17.98
C LEU A 90 4.57 0.33 -17.66
N THR A 91 5.37 0.03 -18.67
CA THR A 91 6.78 -0.32 -18.44
C THR A 91 7.58 0.87 -17.92
N HIS A 92 7.38 2.06 -18.48
CA HIS A 92 8.04 3.27 -17.99
C HIS A 92 7.74 3.52 -16.50
N LYS A 93 6.47 3.39 -16.08
CA LYS A 93 6.10 3.58 -14.66
C LYS A 93 6.57 2.46 -13.74
N LEU A 94 6.61 1.22 -14.22
CA LEU A 94 7.18 0.11 -13.45
C LEU A 94 8.69 0.28 -13.21
N VAL A 95 9.42 0.84 -14.19
CA VAL A 95 10.84 1.19 -14.05
C VAL A 95 11.04 2.25 -12.96
N ASP A 96 10.20 3.29 -12.93
CA ASP A 96 10.23 4.32 -11.88
C ASP A 96 10.03 3.70 -10.48
N VAL A 97 9.01 2.84 -10.33
CA VAL A 97 8.70 2.14 -9.07
C VAL A 97 9.87 1.26 -8.62
N LEU A 98 10.44 0.47 -9.53
CA LEU A 98 11.57 -0.42 -9.25
C LEU A 98 12.80 0.36 -8.77
N ARG A 99 13.11 1.49 -9.42
CA ARG A 99 14.26 2.33 -9.08
C ARG A 99 14.16 2.86 -7.64
N ILE A 100 12.98 3.33 -7.25
CA ILE A 100 12.75 3.81 -5.88
C ILE A 100 12.80 2.66 -4.87
N ASN A 101 12.23 1.49 -5.20
CA ASN A 101 12.26 0.33 -4.33
C ASN A 101 13.70 -0.15 -4.05
N GLN A 102 14.54 -0.26 -5.08
CA GLN A 102 15.95 -0.63 -4.94
C GLN A 102 16.74 0.40 -4.13
N ARG A 103 16.42 1.70 -4.28
CA ARG A 103 17.05 2.75 -3.47
C ARG A 103 16.65 2.63 -2.01
N LEU A 104 15.37 2.41 -1.73
CA LEU A 104 14.85 2.23 -0.38
C LEU A 104 15.49 1.01 0.30
N GLU A 105 15.57 -0.12 -0.40
CA GLU A 105 16.21 -1.35 0.08
C GLU A 105 17.66 -1.09 0.51
N LYS A 106 18.43 -0.37 -0.31
CA LYS A 106 19.81 0.00 0.04
C LYS A 106 19.89 0.85 1.30
N ILE A 107 19.01 1.83 1.45
CA ILE A 107 18.99 2.71 2.64
C ILE A 107 18.66 1.90 3.90
N VAL A 108 17.63 1.04 3.83
CA VAL A 108 17.18 0.25 4.98
C VAL A 108 18.19 -0.83 5.39
N ILE A 109 18.87 -1.46 4.43
CA ILE A 109 19.86 -2.52 4.73
C ILE A 109 21.20 -1.95 5.19
N GLN A 110 21.57 -0.73 4.76
CA GLN A 110 22.86 -0.11 5.11
C GLN A 110 22.85 0.66 6.44
N GLU A 111 21.69 0.99 7.00
CA GLU A 111 21.57 1.48 8.37
C GLU A 111 21.21 0.31 9.31
N PRO A 112 22.19 -0.41 9.91
CA PRO A 112 21.86 -1.26 11.04
C PRO A 112 21.30 -0.33 12.12
N HIS A 113 20.05 -0.58 12.51
CA HIS A 113 19.34 0.16 13.55
C HIS A 113 20.28 0.56 14.70
N ASN A 114 20.43 1.86 14.92
CA ASN A 114 20.93 2.44 16.17
C ASN A 114 19.76 2.55 17.16
#